data_AF-K0W5N3-F1
#
_entry.id   AF-K0W5N3-F1
#
_cell.length_a   1.000
_cell.length_b   1.000
_cell.length_c   1.000
_cell.angle_alpha   90.00
_cell.angle_beta   90.00
_cell.angle_gamma   90.00
#
_symmetry.space_group_name_H-M   'P 1'
#
loop_
_entity.id
_entity.type
_entity.pdbx_description
1 polymer ?
#
loop_
_entity_poly.entity_id
_entity_poly.type
_entity_poly.pdbx_seq_one_letter_code
_entity_poly.pdbx_strand_id
1 'polypeptide(L)'
;MSKDESPAPKKSFLERMTGTTAQITALLIAVTALLTQIPSLTKTGRDAVCSVLSCSEIHDTQSPTDSRPDTPLPSGDSNNKLQALEAAGISRGTIQPDWLNNEYSPYPFIGEALLKLLDGKRLVRPITIDTLVGTYEYQTTSPRSAAEVDIEHLKASVVMTYNETYGETQSDFQALLRTR
;
A
#
# COMPACT_ATOMS: atom_id res chain seq x y z
N MET A 1 7.24 68.32 32.18
CA MET A 1 6.39 67.30 31.53
C MET A 1 6.20 67.73 30.08
N SER A 2 6.48 66.99 29.02
CA SER A 2 6.54 65.54 28.77
C SER A 2 7.51 65.31 27.60
N LYS A 3 8.61 64.57 27.78
CA LYS A 3 8.80 63.15 27.43
C LYS A 3 8.72 62.87 25.93
N ASP A 4 9.85 63.11 25.24
CA ASP A 4 10.18 62.53 23.95
C ASP A 4 10.35 61.01 24.11
N GLU A 5 9.52 60.24 23.42
CA GLU A 5 9.62 58.78 23.34
C GLU A 5 9.99 58.40 21.91
N SER A 6 11.24 57.94 21.76
CA SER A 6 11.81 57.46 20.50
C SER A 6 11.26 56.08 20.16
N PRO A 7 10.88 55.77 18.90
CA PRO A 7 10.42 54.44 18.55
C PRO A 7 11.62 53.47 18.43
N ALA A 8 11.56 52.40 19.23
CA ALA A 8 12.53 51.30 19.26
C ALA A 8 12.65 50.56 17.91
N PRO A 9 13.84 49.99 17.59
CA PRO A 9 14.06 49.26 16.35
C PRO A 9 13.34 47.90 16.39
N LYS A 10 12.56 47.63 15.34
CA LYS A 10 11.90 46.34 15.11
C LYS A 10 13.00 45.29 14.89
N LYS A 11 13.25 44.46 15.91
CA LYS A 11 14.15 43.32 15.82
C LYS A 11 13.69 42.39 14.71
N SER A 12 14.61 42.15 13.79
CA SER A 12 14.41 41.41 12.56
C SER A 12 14.02 39.97 12.85
N PHE A 13 12.93 39.52 12.22
CA PHE A 13 12.49 38.12 12.19
C PHE A 13 13.57 37.15 11.66
N LEU A 14 14.61 37.68 11.01
CA LEU A 14 15.78 36.93 10.55
C LEU A 14 16.63 36.31 11.66
N GLU A 15 16.59 36.82 12.90
CA GLU A 15 17.36 36.21 14.02
C GLU A 15 16.74 34.91 14.55
N ARG A 16 15.50 34.57 14.16
CA ARG A 16 14.84 33.31 14.57
C ARG A 16 15.00 32.15 13.58
N MET A 17 15.59 32.37 12.40
CA MET A 17 15.76 31.35 11.36
C MET A 17 17.18 30.76 11.24
N THR A 18 18.09 31.08 12.15
CA THR A 18 19.47 30.55 12.11
C THR A 18 19.70 29.36 13.04
N GLY A 19 18.74 29.01 13.91
CA GLY A 19 18.88 27.90 14.86
C GLY A 19 18.50 26.51 14.32
N THR A 20 17.59 26.43 13.35
CA THR A 20 17.05 25.14 12.86
C THR A 20 17.85 24.54 11.70
N THR A 21 18.50 25.38 10.89
CA THR A 21 19.27 24.94 9.71
C THR A 21 20.54 24.15 10.07
N ALA A 22 21.15 24.46 11.22
CA ALA A 22 22.32 23.72 11.71
C ALA A 22 21.95 22.32 12.23
N GLN A 23 20.79 22.17 12.89
CA GLN A 23 20.34 20.88 13.41
C GLN A 23 19.93 19.90 12.31
N ILE A 24 19.29 20.40 11.25
CA ILE A 24 18.88 19.56 10.11
C ILE A 24 20.11 19.00 9.38
N THR A 25 21.15 19.82 9.19
CA THR A 25 22.39 19.38 8.53
C THR A 25 23.12 18.31 9.34
N ALA A 26 23.19 18.46 10.67
CA ALA A 26 23.81 17.46 11.54
C ALA A 26 23.06 16.12 11.53
N LEU A 27 21.72 16.15 11.50
CA LEU A 27 20.89 14.95 11.42
C LEU A 27 21.11 14.19 10.11
N LEU A 28 21.20 14.90 8.98
CA LEU A 28 21.46 14.29 7.67
C LEU A 28 22.83 13.61 7.59
N ILE A 29 23.86 14.20 8.20
CA ILE A 29 25.21 13.61 8.27
C ILE A 29 25.20 12.35 9.15
N ALA A 30 24.47 12.36 10.27
CA ALA A 30 24.35 11.19 11.13
C ALA A 30 23.61 10.04 10.45
N VAL A 31 22.52 10.32 9.73
CA VAL A 31 21.76 9.29 8.99
C VAL A 31 22.58 8.69 7.84
N THR A 32 23.35 9.51 7.11
CA THR A 32 24.24 9.00 6.05
C THR A 32 25.41 8.18 6.60
N ALA A 33 25.98 8.53 7.75
CA ALA A 33 27.00 7.71 8.42
C ALA A 33 26.44 6.38 8.96
N LEU A 34 25.17 6.34 9.37
CA LEU A 34 24.52 5.10 9.82
C LEU A 34 24.21 4.16 8.65
N LEU A 35 23.84 4.70 7.49
CA LEU A 35 23.57 3.92 6.27
C LEU A 35 24.83 3.31 5.66
N THR A 36 26.01 3.91 5.86
CA THR A 36 27.29 3.34 5.39
C THR A 36 27.87 2.25 6.30
N GLN A 37 27.32 2.09 7.52
CA GLN A 37 27.68 0.99 8.43
C GLN A 37 26.88 -0.30 8.20
N ILE A 38 25.91 -0.29 7.28
CA ILE A 38 25.23 -1.52 6.86
C ILE A 38 26.16 -2.23 5.87
N PRO A 39 26.75 -3.39 6.23
CA PRO A 39 27.52 -4.14 5.26
C PRO A 39 26.62 -4.46 4.08
N SER A 40 27.03 -3.99 2.89
CA SER A 40 26.41 -4.30 1.62
C SER A 40 26.17 -5.81 1.54
N LEU A 41 24.90 -6.22 1.52
CA LEU A 41 24.45 -7.59 1.27
C LEU A 41 24.82 -7.97 -0.17
N THR A 42 26.11 -8.27 -0.33
CA THR A 42 26.71 -8.69 -1.58
C THR A 42 26.45 -10.18 -1.74
N LYS A 43 25.56 -10.49 -2.68
CA LYS A 43 25.62 -11.62 -3.63
C LYS A 43 25.66 -13.07 -3.11
N THR A 44 25.57 -13.35 -1.81
CA THR A 44 25.59 -14.75 -1.30
C THR A 44 24.28 -15.17 -0.60
N GLY A 45 23.24 -14.34 -0.61
CA GLY A 45 21.94 -14.64 0.01
C GLY A 45 20.92 -15.34 -0.88
N ARG A 46 21.18 -15.49 -2.18
CA ARG A 46 20.21 -16.03 -3.16
C ARG A 46 20.20 -17.57 -3.23
N ASP A 47 21.29 -18.21 -2.82
CA ASP A 47 21.45 -19.67 -2.94
C ASP A 47 20.96 -20.45 -1.71
N ALA A 48 20.62 -19.77 -0.60
CA ALA A 48 20.11 -20.40 0.61
C ALA A 48 18.56 -20.47 0.69
N VAL A 49 17.84 -19.91 -0.30
CA VAL A 49 16.37 -19.94 -0.33
C VAL A 49 15.83 -21.12 -1.16
N CYS A 50 16.66 -21.70 -2.05
CA CYS A 50 16.26 -22.87 -2.85
C CYS A 50 16.32 -24.20 -2.07
N SER A 51 16.91 -24.25 -0.87
CA SER A 51 16.89 -25.45 -0.02
C SER A 51 15.65 -25.57 0.87
N VAL A 52 14.82 -24.52 0.94
CA VAL A 52 13.56 -24.51 1.74
C VAL A 52 12.32 -24.71 0.87
N LEU A 53 12.41 -24.40 -0.43
CA LEU A 53 11.36 -24.67 -1.41
C LEU A 53 11.62 -26.03 -2.05
N SER A 54 11.45 -27.09 -1.25
CA SER A 54 11.29 -28.46 -1.74
C SER A 54 10.43 -28.46 -3.00
N CYS A 55 11.07 -28.71 -4.14
CA CYS A 55 10.38 -29.13 -5.34
C CYS A 55 9.79 -30.51 -5.04
N SER A 56 8.54 -30.55 -4.61
CA SER A 56 7.78 -31.80 -4.60
C SER A 56 7.12 -31.96 -5.95
N GLU A 57 7.57 -33.02 -6.60
CA GLU A 57 7.09 -33.59 -7.84
C GLU A 57 5.57 -33.75 -7.86
N ILE A 58 5.02 -33.63 -9.07
CA ILE A 58 3.65 -34.01 -9.40
C ILE A 58 3.49 -35.49 -9.08
N HIS A 59 2.66 -35.81 -8.09
CA HIS A 59 2.10 -37.13 -7.91
C HIS A 59 0.58 -37.03 -7.95
N ASP A 60 0.03 -37.45 -9.09
CA ASP A 60 -1.33 -37.99 -9.16
C ASP A 60 -1.46 -39.12 -8.13
N THR A 61 -2.32 -38.95 -7.13
CA THR A 61 -2.98 -40.09 -6.46
C THR A 61 -4.31 -39.62 -5.89
N GLN A 62 -5.36 -40.19 -6.47
CA GLN A 62 -6.76 -40.05 -6.10
C GLN A 62 -7.13 -41.00 -4.95
N SER A 63 -8.05 -40.55 -4.09
CA SER A 63 -8.98 -41.31 -3.19
C SER A 63 -8.62 -41.37 -1.69
N PRO A 64 -9.60 -41.62 -0.76
CA PRO A 64 -11.07 -41.70 -0.88
C PRO A 64 -11.86 -40.79 0.11
N THR A 65 -13.15 -40.65 -0.18
CA THR A 65 -14.30 -40.16 0.62
C THR A 65 -14.11 -39.94 2.13
N ASP A 66 -14.31 -38.70 2.57
CA ASP A 66 -15.00 -38.38 3.83
C ASP A 66 -16.14 -37.40 3.53
N SER A 67 -17.38 -37.81 3.81
CA SER A 67 -18.59 -37.09 3.45
C SER A 67 -18.95 -36.06 4.51
N ARG A 68 -18.31 -34.90 4.45
CA ARG A 68 -18.88 -33.66 4.98
C ARG A 68 -19.64 -32.99 3.82
N PRO A 69 -20.84 -32.40 4.01
CA PRO A 69 -21.39 -31.51 3.02
C PRO A 69 -20.52 -30.25 3.00
N ASP A 70 -19.38 -30.34 2.34
CA ASP A 70 -18.61 -29.19 1.90
C ASP A 70 -19.45 -28.54 0.81
N THR A 71 -20.27 -27.58 1.21
CA THR A 71 -20.81 -26.60 0.27
C THR A 71 -19.61 -26.07 -0.51
N PRO A 72 -19.54 -26.26 -1.84
CA PRO A 72 -18.48 -25.65 -2.62
C PRO A 72 -18.60 -24.14 -2.40
N LEU A 73 -17.63 -23.54 -1.70
CA LEU A 73 -17.53 -22.08 -1.68
C LEU A 73 -17.48 -21.63 -3.14
N PRO A 74 -18.21 -20.57 -3.53
CA PRO A 74 -18.27 -20.07 -4.89
C PRO A 74 -16.90 -19.45 -5.29
N SER A 75 -15.94 -20.33 -5.55
CA SER A 75 -14.58 -20.01 -5.94
C SER A 75 -14.50 -19.51 -7.38
N GLY A 76 -15.49 -19.88 -8.22
CA GLY A 76 -15.63 -19.36 -9.58
C GLY A 76 -15.75 -17.83 -9.62
N ASP A 77 -16.53 -17.25 -8.72
CA ASP A 77 -16.72 -15.79 -8.67
C ASP A 77 -15.50 -15.06 -8.10
N SER A 78 -14.82 -15.66 -7.11
CA SER A 78 -13.58 -15.11 -6.52
C SER A 78 -12.45 -15.01 -7.56
N ASN A 79 -12.24 -16.08 -8.34
CA ASN A 79 -11.18 -16.11 -9.34
C ASN A 79 -11.42 -15.08 -10.45
N ASN A 80 -12.67 -14.91 -10.89
CA ASN A 80 -13.04 -13.90 -11.87
C ASN A 80 -12.82 -12.47 -11.35
N LYS A 81 -13.20 -12.18 -10.09
CA LYS A 81 -12.95 -10.89 -9.45
C LYS A 81 -11.45 -10.60 -9.30
N LEU A 82 -10.66 -11.59 -8.86
CA LEU A 82 -9.22 -11.43 -8.74
C LEU A 82 -8.58 -11.14 -10.09
N GLN A 83 -8.96 -11.87 -11.14
CA GLN A 83 -8.44 -11.64 -12.48
C GLN A 83 -8.78 -10.23 -12.99
N ALA A 84 -10.00 -9.75 -12.71
CA ALA A 84 -10.40 -8.38 -13.07
C ALA A 84 -9.57 -7.33 -12.33
N LEU A 85 -9.28 -7.56 -11.05
CA LEU A 85 -8.41 -6.69 -10.23
C LEU A 85 -6.98 -6.68 -10.78
N GLU A 86 -6.43 -7.86 -11.09
CA GLU A 86 -5.09 -7.99 -11.65
C GLU A 86 -4.96 -7.28 -13.01
N ALA A 87 -5.97 -7.41 -13.87
CA ALA A 87 -6.04 -6.66 -15.13
C ALA A 87 -6.09 -5.14 -14.92
N ALA A 88 -6.63 -4.68 -13.79
CA ALA A 88 -6.65 -3.28 -13.39
C ALA A 88 -5.34 -2.82 -12.69
N GLY A 89 -4.37 -3.72 -12.50
CA GLY A 89 -3.14 -3.44 -11.76
C GLY A 89 -3.27 -3.59 -10.24
N ILE A 90 -4.28 -4.29 -9.76
CA ILE A 90 -4.43 -4.65 -8.35
C ILE A 90 -4.10 -6.13 -8.20
N SER A 91 -2.88 -6.42 -7.74
CA SER A 91 -2.38 -7.78 -7.56
C SER A 91 -2.87 -8.42 -6.26
N ARG A 92 -2.94 -9.76 -6.21
CA ARG A 92 -3.41 -10.50 -5.03
C ARG A 92 -2.61 -10.20 -3.76
N GLY A 93 -1.28 -10.14 -3.86
CA GLY A 93 -0.43 -10.22 -2.69
C GLY A 93 -0.58 -11.58 -1.99
N THR A 94 -0.72 -11.55 -0.67
CA THR A 94 -0.74 -12.71 0.25
C THR A 94 -2.14 -13.20 0.62
N ILE A 95 -3.20 -12.53 0.16
CA ILE A 95 -4.57 -12.92 0.53
C ILE A 95 -4.98 -14.25 -0.08
N GLN A 96 -5.88 -14.95 0.63
CA GLN A 96 -6.55 -16.12 0.09
C GLN A 96 -7.67 -15.69 -0.88
N PRO A 97 -7.89 -16.38 -2.01
CA PRO A 97 -8.88 -15.96 -3.01
C PRO A 97 -10.33 -15.88 -2.49
N ASP A 98 -10.69 -16.68 -1.50
CA ASP A 98 -11.99 -16.69 -0.85
C ASP A 98 -12.28 -15.39 -0.06
N TRP A 99 -11.24 -14.65 0.34
CA TRP A 99 -11.42 -13.36 1.03
C TRP A 99 -12.16 -12.33 0.17
N LEU A 100 -12.00 -12.37 -1.15
CA LEU A 100 -12.74 -11.50 -2.08
C LEU A 100 -14.26 -11.76 -2.13
N ASN A 101 -14.72 -12.87 -1.53
CA ASN A 101 -16.12 -13.22 -1.39
C ASN A 101 -16.55 -13.36 0.09
N ASN A 102 -15.67 -13.07 1.04
CA ASN A 102 -15.97 -13.13 2.46
C ASN A 102 -16.61 -11.83 2.94
N GLU A 103 -17.93 -11.84 3.16
CA GLU A 103 -18.72 -10.69 3.63
C GLU A 103 -18.30 -10.16 5.01
N TYR A 104 -17.62 -10.98 5.82
CA TYR A 104 -17.09 -10.56 7.12
C TYR A 104 -15.77 -9.79 7.01
N SER A 105 -15.24 -9.63 5.80
CA SER A 105 -14.01 -8.91 5.50
C SER A 105 -14.30 -7.70 4.62
N PRO A 106 -13.41 -6.69 4.59
CA PRO A 106 -13.57 -5.51 3.74
C PRO A 106 -13.27 -5.79 2.25
N TYR A 107 -12.62 -6.92 1.95
CA TYR A 107 -12.08 -7.27 0.64
C TYR A 107 -13.11 -7.28 -0.50
N PRO A 108 -14.32 -7.86 -0.35
CA PRO A 108 -15.30 -7.87 -1.43
C PRO A 108 -15.71 -6.44 -1.82
N PHE A 109 -15.91 -5.57 -0.81
CA PHE A 109 -16.43 -4.22 -1.00
C PHE A 109 -15.37 -3.28 -1.55
N ILE A 110 -14.16 -3.34 -1.02
CA ILE A 110 -13.02 -2.58 -1.53
C ILE A 110 -12.65 -3.05 -2.95
N GLY A 111 -12.64 -4.36 -3.19
CA GLY A 111 -12.37 -4.92 -4.52
C GLY A 111 -13.39 -4.45 -5.57
N GLU A 112 -14.69 -4.48 -5.24
CA GLU A 112 -15.74 -3.99 -6.14
C GLU A 112 -15.61 -2.48 -6.40
N ALA A 113 -15.36 -1.69 -5.35
CA ALA A 113 -15.15 -0.25 -5.47
C ALA A 113 -13.93 0.09 -6.34
N LEU A 114 -12.83 -0.67 -6.24
CA LEU A 114 -11.64 -0.49 -7.08
C LEU A 114 -11.92 -0.77 -8.55
N LEU A 115 -12.67 -1.84 -8.86
CA LEU A 115 -13.04 -2.15 -10.24
C LEU A 115 -13.90 -1.05 -10.86
N LYS A 116 -14.85 -0.50 -10.09
CA LYS A 116 -15.67 0.66 -10.51
C LYS A 116 -14.85 1.94 -10.62
N LEU A 117 -13.91 2.17 -9.72
CA LEU A 117 -13.07 3.37 -9.69
C LEU A 117 -12.09 3.40 -10.88
N LEU A 118 -11.56 2.24 -11.27
CA LEU A 118 -10.59 2.14 -12.36
C LEU A 118 -11.26 2.08 -13.73
N ASP A 119 -12.50 1.61 -13.85
CA ASP A 119 -13.37 1.62 -15.03
C ASP A 119 -12.64 1.64 -16.39
N GLY A 120 -12.17 0.47 -16.83
CA GLY A 120 -11.47 0.32 -18.12
C GLY A 120 -10.05 0.89 -18.17
N LYS A 121 -9.59 1.55 -17.10
CA LYS A 121 -8.17 1.92 -16.90
C LYS A 121 -7.48 0.86 -16.05
N ARG A 122 -6.17 1.08 -15.86
CA ARG A 122 -5.34 0.30 -14.95
C ARG A 122 -4.25 1.19 -14.35
N LEU A 123 -3.70 0.75 -13.22
CA LEU A 123 -2.50 1.38 -12.66
C LEU A 123 -1.31 1.22 -13.61
N VAL A 124 -0.45 2.25 -13.65
CA VAL A 124 0.80 2.23 -14.43
C VAL A 124 1.69 1.08 -13.96
N ARG A 125 1.84 0.92 -12.65
CA ARG A 125 2.47 -0.23 -11.99
C ARG A 125 1.54 -0.82 -10.93
N PRO A 126 1.55 -2.15 -10.74
CA PRO A 126 0.58 -2.81 -9.89
C PRO A 126 0.82 -2.56 -8.40
N ILE A 127 -0.21 -2.57 -7.56
CA ILE A 127 -0.06 -2.63 -6.10
C ILE A 127 -0.80 -3.86 -5.57
N THR A 128 -0.52 -4.31 -4.36
CA THR A 128 -1.17 -5.46 -3.72
C THR A 128 -2.46 -5.03 -3.03
N ILE A 129 -3.55 -5.79 -3.20
CA ILE A 129 -4.82 -5.50 -2.53
C ILE A 129 -4.72 -5.61 -1.01
N ASP A 130 -3.92 -6.54 -0.48
CA ASP A 130 -3.69 -6.70 0.98
C ASP A 130 -3.17 -5.38 1.61
N THR A 131 -2.12 -4.83 1.02
CA THR A 131 -1.51 -3.59 1.48
C THR A 131 -2.47 -2.42 1.33
N LEU A 132 -3.17 -2.34 0.19
CA LEU A 132 -4.15 -1.29 -0.05
C LEU A 132 -5.32 -1.32 0.95
N VAL A 133 -5.83 -2.50 1.29
CA VAL A 133 -6.88 -2.67 2.29
C VAL A 133 -6.37 -2.22 3.66
N GLY A 134 -5.16 -2.65 4.07
CA GLY A 134 -4.55 -2.19 5.31
C GLY A 134 -4.33 -0.67 5.37
N THR A 135 -3.86 -0.08 4.26
CA THR A 135 -3.73 1.38 4.09
C THR A 135 -5.08 2.09 4.24
N TYR A 136 -6.14 1.55 3.63
CA TYR A 136 -7.49 2.09 3.73
C TYR A 136 -7.98 2.07 5.19
N GLU A 137 -7.90 0.92 5.85
CA GLU A 137 -8.40 0.74 7.22
C GLU A 137 -7.59 1.48 8.28
N TYR A 138 -6.38 1.95 7.97
CA TYR A 138 -5.54 2.67 8.93
C TYR A 138 -6.18 3.97 9.46
N GLN A 139 -7.02 4.63 8.67
CA GLN A 139 -7.62 5.93 9.03
C GLN A 139 -9.14 5.94 9.02
N THR A 140 -9.78 4.80 8.75
CA THR A 140 -11.25 4.69 8.72
C THR A 140 -11.73 3.31 9.13
N THR A 141 -13.03 3.18 9.36
CA THR A 141 -13.66 1.90 9.68
C THR A 141 -13.71 0.99 8.45
N SER A 142 -13.46 -0.30 8.67
CA SER A 142 -13.65 -1.34 7.67
C SER A 142 -15.08 -1.33 7.09
N PRO A 143 -15.26 -1.19 5.77
CA PRO A 143 -16.59 -1.19 5.17
C PRO A 143 -17.22 -2.58 5.29
N ARG A 144 -18.52 -2.62 5.59
CA ARG A 144 -19.35 -3.84 5.62
C ARG A 144 -20.29 -3.95 4.41
N SER A 145 -20.26 -2.95 3.53
CA SER A 145 -20.99 -2.94 2.27
C SER A 145 -20.29 -2.05 1.24
N ALA A 146 -20.61 -2.21 -0.04
CA ALA A 146 -20.07 -1.34 -1.10
C ALA A 146 -20.49 0.13 -0.95
N ALA A 147 -21.63 0.40 -0.30
CA ALA A 147 -22.12 1.75 -0.03
C ALA A 147 -21.35 2.47 1.08
N GLU A 148 -20.65 1.73 1.94
CA GLU A 148 -19.82 2.27 3.02
C GLU A 148 -18.39 2.60 2.58
N VAL A 149 -18.01 2.25 1.35
CA VAL A 149 -16.68 2.58 0.84
C VAL A 149 -16.61 4.08 0.52
N ASP A 150 -15.79 4.80 1.28
CA ASP A 150 -15.44 6.18 0.98
C ASP A 150 -14.49 6.20 -0.22
N ILE A 151 -15.00 6.67 -1.36
CA ILE A 151 -14.28 6.66 -2.64
C ILE A 151 -13.09 7.63 -2.62
N GLU A 152 -13.18 8.77 -1.93
CA GLU A 152 -12.07 9.71 -1.86
C GLU A 152 -10.97 9.17 -0.95
N HIS A 153 -11.35 8.53 0.16
CA HIS A 153 -10.40 7.80 1.00
C HIS A 153 -9.76 6.62 0.27
N LEU A 154 -10.52 5.91 -0.56
CA LEU A 154 -9.99 4.83 -1.40
C LEU A 154 -8.96 5.34 -2.41
N LYS A 155 -9.21 6.46 -3.09
CA LYS A 155 -8.24 7.09 -3.99
C LYS A 155 -6.98 7.49 -3.24
N ALA A 156 -7.12 8.14 -2.08
CA ALA A 156 -6.00 8.55 -1.24
C ALA A 156 -5.17 7.34 -0.79
N SER A 157 -5.84 6.24 -0.43
CA SER A 157 -5.20 4.97 -0.08
C SER A 157 -4.42 4.38 -1.25
N VAL A 158 -4.98 4.38 -2.47
CA VAL A 158 -4.23 3.94 -3.66
C VAL A 158 -2.98 4.78 -3.88
N VAL A 159 -3.07 6.11 -3.75
CA VAL A 159 -1.93 7.00 -3.89
C VAL A 159 -0.87 6.75 -2.81
N MET A 160 -1.29 6.62 -1.56
CA MET A 160 -0.38 6.34 -0.43
C MET A 160 0.32 4.99 -0.61
N THR A 161 -0.43 3.91 -0.86
CA THR A 161 0.14 2.57 -1.11
C THR A 161 1.09 2.59 -2.30
N TYR A 162 0.75 3.26 -3.40
CA TYR A 162 1.61 3.36 -4.57
C TYR A 162 2.93 4.07 -4.26
N ASN A 163 2.86 5.22 -3.59
CA ASN A 163 4.03 5.98 -3.18
C ASN A 163 4.94 5.18 -2.25
N GLU A 164 4.38 4.51 -1.24
CA GLU A 164 5.13 3.67 -0.32
C GLU A 164 5.78 2.48 -1.03
N THR A 165 5.03 1.81 -1.92
CA THR A 165 5.53 0.65 -2.68
C THR A 165 6.71 1.02 -3.58
N TYR A 166 6.69 2.22 -4.15
CA TYR A 166 7.63 2.60 -5.22
C TYR A 166 8.61 3.72 -4.84
N GLY A 167 8.54 4.25 -3.61
CA GLY A 167 9.35 5.39 -3.18
C GLY A 167 9.03 6.68 -3.94
N GLU A 168 7.75 6.91 -4.26
CA GLU A 168 7.28 8.08 -5.01
C GLU A 168 6.54 9.09 -4.13
N THR A 169 6.20 10.24 -4.72
CA THR A 169 5.49 11.35 -4.06
C THR A 169 4.34 11.89 -4.92
N GLN A 170 3.58 11.00 -5.55
CA GLN A 170 2.40 11.37 -6.32
C GLN A 170 1.32 11.89 -5.36
N SER A 171 0.63 12.96 -5.73
CA SER A 171 -0.51 13.49 -4.98
C SER A 171 -1.85 13.32 -5.70
N ASP A 172 -1.80 12.94 -6.98
CA ASP A 172 -2.97 12.78 -7.84
C ASP A 172 -3.14 11.32 -8.24
N PHE A 173 -4.32 10.79 -7.95
CA PHE A 173 -4.71 9.44 -8.38
C PHE A 173 -4.68 9.28 -9.90
N GLN A 174 -5.05 10.31 -10.68
CA GLN A 174 -5.07 10.23 -12.15
C GLN A 174 -3.67 10.03 -12.74
N ALA A 175 -2.62 10.56 -12.08
CA ALA A 175 -1.24 10.36 -12.49
C ALA A 175 -0.79 8.89 -12.43
N LEU A 176 -1.52 8.06 -11.68
CA LEU A 176 -1.23 6.63 -11.53
C LEU A 176 -1.90 5.77 -12.60
N LEU A 177 -2.75 6.36 -13.47
CA LEU A 177 -3.59 5.61 -14.40
C LEU A 177 -3.04 5.62 -15.83
N ARG A 178 -3.32 4.53 -16.54
CA ARG A 178 -3.19 4.43 -18.00
C ARG A 178 -4.38 3.70 -18.60
N THR A 179 -4.56 3.87 -19.91
CA THR A 179 -5.51 3.06 -20.68
C THR A 179 -5.09 1.58 -20.61
N ARG A 180 -6.10 0.70 -20.50
CA ARG A 180 -5.87 -0.75 -20.46
C ARG A 180 -5.47 -1.29 -21.83
#